data_AF-A0A8H4QTN6-F1
#
_entry.id   AF-A0A8H4QTN6-F1
#
_cell.length_a   1.000
_cell.length_b   1.000
_cell.length_c   1.000
_cell.angle_alpha   90.00
_cell.angle_beta   90.00
_cell.angle_gamma   90.00
#
_symmetry.space_group_name_H-M   'P 1'
#
loop_
_entity.id
_entity.type
_entity.pdbx_description
1 polymer ?
#
loop_
_entity_poly.entity_id
_entity_poly.type
_entity_poly.pdbx_seq_one_letter_code
_entity_poly.pdbx_strand_id
1 'polypeptide(L)'
;MSEPTGTKRRRAGTRSSSRPAARRSNDSEEAPSFTRLNALIAEAVEMAKLLKAKKSDNNAVQEAHALTNSLLKALPKVQKAADPQSLEYDMHKKLLEASVRALRKHAQKDPIDGWEEQSEMMEDISSAVVKWLFEIWKKLNEEEDVDLGLSEKCIDVCSDAISGMEHLPGETSFCDIDPSVTITDSNRKTVCKENLSYSMVWIWRELPVTAASQKHPTKSILESMRRAGVIDQVFGLIRKGKEKKNAEGDAFWDGHWTDAMKEAATKVRLARR
;
A
#
# COMPACT_ATOMS: atom_id res chain seq x y z
N MET A 1 -31.12 54.67 -35.26
CA MET A 1 -30.48 54.87 -36.57
C MET A 1 -30.84 53.67 -37.41
N SER A 2 -31.83 53.87 -38.27
CA SER A 2 -32.46 52.87 -39.12
C SER A 2 -31.73 52.77 -40.47
N GLU A 3 -31.57 51.53 -40.97
CA GLU A 3 -31.83 50.99 -42.33
C GLU A 3 -31.87 51.92 -43.58
N PRO A 4 -31.85 51.44 -44.86
CA PRO A 4 -31.88 50.05 -45.36
C PRO A 4 -31.08 49.78 -46.69
N THR A 5 -31.20 48.53 -47.21
CA THR A 5 -31.29 48.10 -48.64
C THR A 5 -30.19 48.51 -49.63
N GLY A 6 -29.68 47.68 -50.56
CA GLY A 6 -30.08 46.43 -51.21
C GLY A 6 -29.11 46.27 -52.42
N THR A 7 -28.90 45.12 -53.05
CA THR A 7 -29.49 44.82 -54.37
C THR A 7 -28.79 43.61 -55.03
N LYS A 8 -29.62 42.61 -55.38
CA LYS A 8 -29.65 41.69 -56.55
C LYS A 8 -28.39 40.92 -57.06
N ARG A 9 -28.71 39.63 -57.32
CA ARG A 9 -28.71 38.90 -58.62
C ARG A 9 -27.70 37.74 -58.82
N ARG A 10 -28.31 36.56 -58.93
CA ARG A 10 -27.92 35.32 -59.65
C ARG A 10 -26.97 35.49 -60.85
N ARG A 11 -26.01 34.55 -60.99
CA ARG A 11 -25.90 33.64 -62.16
C ARG A 11 -24.94 32.47 -61.93
N ALA A 12 -25.13 31.43 -62.72
CA ALA A 12 -24.59 30.08 -62.62
C ALA A 12 -23.36 29.83 -63.52
N GLY A 13 -22.72 28.66 -63.32
CA GLY A 13 -21.62 28.09 -64.12
C GLY A 13 -20.27 28.22 -63.40
N THR A 14 -19.38 27.23 -63.31
CA THR A 14 -19.11 26.09 -64.20
C THR A 14 -18.24 25.07 -63.46
N ARG A 15 -18.32 23.80 -63.87
CA ARG A 15 -17.45 22.66 -63.52
C ARG A 15 -15.97 23.04 -63.31
N SER A 16 -15.37 22.54 -62.24
CA SER A 16 -14.00 22.03 -62.28
C SER A 16 -13.85 20.84 -61.33
N SER A 17 -13.33 19.76 -61.90
CA SER A 17 -13.02 18.50 -61.27
C SER A 17 -11.77 18.61 -60.40
N SER A 18 -11.89 18.26 -59.13
CA SER A 18 -10.75 17.83 -58.32
C SER A 18 -11.20 16.85 -57.23
N ARG A 19 -10.86 15.58 -57.49
CA ARG A 19 -10.70 14.45 -56.57
C ARG A 19 -10.51 14.87 -55.10
N PRO A 20 -11.32 14.36 -54.15
CA PRO A 20 -10.88 14.22 -52.77
C PRO A 20 -10.37 12.80 -52.54
N ALA A 21 -9.20 12.75 -51.92
CA ALA A 21 -8.52 11.56 -51.44
C ALA A 21 -9.40 10.74 -50.49
N ALA A 22 -9.17 9.43 -50.52
CA ALA A 22 -9.73 8.45 -49.60
C ALA A 22 -9.51 8.88 -48.14
N ARG A 23 -10.59 9.29 -47.46
CA ARG A 23 -10.66 9.29 -46.00
C ARG A 23 -11.25 7.95 -45.59
N ARG A 24 -10.37 7.07 -45.12
CA ARG A 24 -10.73 5.87 -44.37
C ARG A 24 -11.64 6.27 -43.22
N SER A 25 -12.88 5.81 -43.27
CA SER A 25 -13.72 5.62 -42.09
C SER A 25 -13.07 4.53 -41.25
N ASN A 26 -12.40 4.94 -40.17
CA ASN A 26 -12.12 4.05 -39.04
C ASN A 26 -13.00 4.54 -37.90
N ASP A 27 -14.31 4.33 -38.06
CA ASP A 27 -15.20 4.16 -36.92
C ASP A 27 -14.84 2.81 -36.31
N SER A 28 -13.85 2.79 -35.42
CA SER A 28 -13.76 1.73 -34.43
C SER A 28 -14.64 2.16 -33.27
N GLU A 29 -15.87 1.65 -33.28
CA GLU A 29 -16.78 1.61 -32.15
C GLU A 29 -16.00 1.36 -30.85
N GLU A 30 -15.94 2.38 -29.98
CA GLU A 30 -15.69 2.17 -28.57
C GLU A 30 -16.85 1.31 -28.05
N ALA A 31 -16.66 0.00 -28.01
CA ALA A 31 -17.50 -0.87 -27.19
C ALA A 31 -17.58 -0.25 -25.79
N PRO A 32 -18.77 -0.16 -25.16
CA PRO A 32 -18.92 0.50 -23.88
C PRO A 32 -17.94 -0.16 -22.90
N SER A 33 -17.03 0.64 -22.34
CA SER A 33 -15.85 0.24 -21.56
C SER A 33 -16.15 -0.83 -20.51
N PHE A 34 -17.38 -0.86 -20.00
CA PHE A 34 -17.88 -1.82 -19.03
C PHE A 34 -17.97 -3.26 -19.57
N THR A 35 -18.40 -3.46 -20.82
CA THR A 35 -18.46 -4.80 -21.44
C THR A 35 -17.06 -5.38 -21.62
N ARG A 36 -16.11 -4.52 -21.98
CA ARG A 36 -14.69 -4.91 -22.12
C ARG A 36 -14.04 -5.19 -20.77
N LEU A 37 -14.35 -4.39 -19.75
CA LEU A 37 -13.89 -4.62 -18.38
C LEU A 37 -14.41 -5.95 -17.81
N ASN A 38 -15.70 -6.24 -17.99
CA ASN A 38 -16.30 -7.50 -17.55
C ASN A 38 -15.68 -8.72 -18.23
N ALA A 39 -15.37 -8.63 -19.52
CA ALA A 39 -14.67 -9.70 -20.25
C ALA A 39 -13.26 -9.95 -19.69
N LEU A 40 -12.50 -8.88 -19.42
CA LEU A 40 -11.15 -8.98 -18.85
C LEU A 40 -11.15 -9.52 -17.41
N ILE A 41 -12.16 -9.17 -16.60
CA ILE A 41 -12.34 -9.72 -15.25
C ILE A 41 -12.65 -11.21 -15.32
N ALA A 42 -13.53 -11.63 -16.23
CA ALA A 42 -13.86 -13.05 -16.42
C ALA A 42 -12.62 -13.85 -16.86
N GLU A 43 -11.82 -13.30 -17.77
CA GLU A 43 -10.57 -13.88 -18.23
C GLU A 43 -9.54 -14.00 -17.08
N ALA A 44 -9.48 -13.00 -16.19
CA ALA A 44 -8.59 -13.01 -15.03
C ALA A 44 -8.97 -14.09 -14.01
N VAL A 45 -10.27 -14.27 -13.80
CA VAL A 45 -10.81 -15.30 -12.90
C VAL A 45 -10.51 -16.71 -13.45
N GLU A 46 -10.67 -16.93 -14.75
CA GLU A 46 -10.33 -18.23 -15.36
C GLU A 46 -8.83 -18.51 -15.34
N MET A 47 -8.00 -17.49 -15.59
CA MET A 47 -6.55 -17.64 -15.52
C MET A 47 -6.06 -17.91 -14.09
N ALA A 48 -6.67 -17.26 -13.08
CA ALA A 48 -6.38 -17.54 -11.67
C ALA A 48 -6.77 -18.99 -11.27
N LYS A 49 -7.87 -19.52 -11.82
CA LYS A 49 -8.25 -20.93 -11.63
C LYS A 49 -7.22 -21.88 -12.27
N LEU A 50 -6.73 -21.56 -13.46
CA LEU A 50 -5.71 -22.35 -14.16
C LEU A 50 -4.35 -22.33 -13.44
N LEU A 51 -3.95 -21.18 -12.90
CA LEU A 51 -2.73 -21.02 -12.10
C LEU A 51 -2.83 -21.78 -10.76
N LYS A 52 -3.99 -21.77 -10.11
CA LYS A 52 -4.23 -22.57 -8.89
C LYS A 52 -4.14 -24.07 -9.16
N ALA A 53 -4.46 -24.52 -10.37
CA ALA A 53 -4.41 -25.93 -10.78
C ALA A 53 -3.01 -26.41 -11.21
N LYS A 54 -2.10 -25.50 -11.59
CA LYS A 54 -0.76 -25.83 -12.09
C LYS A 54 0.29 -25.11 -11.26
N LYS A 55 0.94 -25.83 -10.33
CA LYS A 55 2.14 -25.33 -9.63
C LYS A 55 3.22 -24.96 -10.66
N SER A 56 3.45 -23.66 -10.84
CA SER A 56 4.59 -23.03 -11.52
C SER A 56 4.76 -23.34 -13.01
N ASP A 57 4.05 -22.61 -13.87
CA ASP A 57 4.40 -22.47 -15.30
C ASP A 57 4.67 -20.99 -15.61
N ASN A 58 5.90 -20.65 -16.01
CA ASN A 58 6.36 -19.27 -16.25
C ASN A 58 5.53 -18.55 -17.33
N ASN A 59 4.95 -19.28 -18.27
CA ASN A 59 4.07 -18.71 -19.30
C ASN A 59 2.76 -18.19 -18.71
N ALA A 60 2.19 -18.89 -17.74
CA ALA A 60 0.95 -18.47 -17.10
C ALA A 60 1.14 -17.21 -16.23
N VAL A 61 2.35 -17.01 -15.68
CA VAL A 61 2.73 -15.76 -14.99
C VAL A 61 2.85 -14.59 -15.97
N GLN A 62 3.45 -14.80 -17.15
CA GLN A 62 3.55 -13.76 -18.17
C GLN A 62 2.18 -13.36 -18.74
N GLU A 63 1.29 -14.33 -18.96
CA GLU A 63 -0.09 -14.08 -19.37
C GLU A 63 -0.88 -13.31 -18.30
N ALA A 64 -0.71 -13.65 -17.03
CA ALA A 64 -1.31 -12.90 -15.92
C ALA A 64 -0.83 -11.43 -15.86
N HIS A 65 0.46 -11.18 -16.14
CA HIS A 65 0.99 -9.82 -16.24
C HIS A 65 0.42 -9.05 -17.44
N ALA A 66 0.29 -9.71 -18.61
CA ALA A 66 -0.31 -9.09 -19.80
C ALA A 66 -1.79 -8.72 -19.59
N LEU A 67 -2.52 -9.58 -18.86
CA LEU A 67 -3.91 -9.36 -18.52
C LEU A 67 -4.10 -8.24 -17.49
N THR A 68 -3.25 -8.19 -16.46
CA THR A 68 -3.24 -7.11 -15.46
C THR A 68 -3.01 -5.75 -16.12
N ASN A 69 -2.08 -5.69 -17.07
CA ASN A 69 -1.82 -4.47 -17.86
C ASN A 69 -2.99 -4.09 -18.78
N SER A 70 -3.76 -5.07 -19.25
CA SER A 70 -4.94 -4.83 -20.09
C SER A 70 -6.14 -4.35 -19.26
N LEU A 71 -6.32 -4.88 -18.04
CA LEU A 71 -7.28 -4.40 -17.05
C LEU A 71 -6.99 -2.95 -16.66
N LEU A 72 -5.73 -2.63 -16.32
CA LEU A 72 -5.30 -1.27 -15.98
C LEU A 72 -5.59 -0.26 -17.09
N LYS A 73 -5.48 -0.66 -18.36
CA LYS A 73 -5.81 0.19 -19.53
C LYS A 73 -7.30 0.32 -19.80
N ALA A 74 -8.10 -0.68 -19.44
CA ALA A 74 -9.54 -0.73 -19.70
C ALA A 74 -10.38 -0.09 -18.59
N LEU A 75 -9.81 0.10 -17.40
CA LEU A 75 -10.45 0.86 -16.33
C LEU A 75 -10.70 2.30 -16.82
N PRO A 76 -11.93 2.83 -16.68
CA PRO A 76 -12.18 4.22 -17.00
C PRO A 76 -11.23 5.08 -16.18
N LYS A 77 -10.59 6.08 -16.82
CA LYS A 77 -9.81 7.10 -16.11
C LYS A 77 -10.76 7.72 -15.08
N VAL A 78 -10.64 7.31 -13.83
CA VAL A 78 -11.57 7.67 -12.76
C VAL A 78 -11.63 9.19 -12.70
N GLN A 79 -12.76 9.75 -13.12
CA GLN A 79 -12.97 11.18 -13.28
C GLN A 79 -13.40 11.79 -11.93
N LYS A 80 -12.44 11.73 -11.01
CA LYS A 80 -12.16 12.48 -9.79
C LYS A 80 -11.06 11.62 -9.19
N ALA A 81 -9.80 11.93 -9.51
CA ALA A 81 -8.69 11.12 -9.06
C ALA A 81 -8.78 10.99 -7.55
N ALA A 82 -9.21 9.83 -7.06
CA ALA A 82 -8.86 9.41 -5.72
C ALA A 82 -7.34 9.50 -5.69
N ASP A 83 -6.81 10.19 -4.67
CA ASP A 83 -5.38 10.30 -4.48
C ASP A 83 -4.75 8.89 -4.60
N PRO A 84 -3.80 8.66 -5.51
CA PRO A 84 -3.21 7.33 -5.74
C PRO A 84 -2.76 6.65 -4.45
N GLN A 85 -2.30 7.42 -3.46
CA GLN A 85 -1.88 6.89 -2.16
C GLN A 85 -3.06 6.33 -1.35
N SER A 86 -4.22 7.00 -1.39
CA SER A 86 -5.45 6.52 -0.75
C SER A 86 -5.98 5.24 -1.41
N LEU A 87 -5.84 5.10 -2.73
CA LEU A 87 -6.25 3.89 -3.43
C LEU A 87 -5.36 2.69 -3.08
N GLU A 88 -4.06 2.91 -3.00
CA GLU A 88 -3.08 1.91 -2.55
C GLU A 88 -3.39 1.48 -1.11
N TYR A 89 -3.62 2.43 -0.20
CA TYR A 89 -4.07 2.14 1.17
C TYR A 89 -5.31 1.26 1.22
N ASP A 90 -6.38 1.63 0.50
CA ASP A 90 -7.64 0.88 0.51
C ASP A 90 -7.46 -0.55 -0.02
N MET A 91 -6.57 -0.74 -0.99
CA MET A 91 -6.24 -2.05 -1.53
C MET A 91 -5.52 -2.91 -0.49
N HIS A 92 -4.43 -2.41 0.10
CA HIS A 92 -3.68 -3.14 1.13
C HIS A 92 -4.54 -3.47 2.34
N LYS A 93 -5.35 -2.51 2.80
CA LYS A 93 -6.30 -2.70 3.90
C LYS A 93 -7.28 -3.83 3.61
N LYS A 94 -7.98 -3.78 2.48
CA LYS A 94 -8.95 -4.83 2.11
C LYS A 94 -8.30 -6.19 2.01
N LEU A 95 -7.09 -6.26 1.44
CA LEU A 95 -6.33 -7.50 1.31
C LEU A 95 -5.99 -8.08 2.69
N LEU A 96 -5.32 -7.31 3.55
CA LEU A 96 -4.91 -7.79 4.88
C LEU A 96 -6.11 -8.17 5.75
N GLU A 97 -7.15 -7.33 5.79
CA GLU A 97 -8.36 -7.68 6.54
C GLU A 97 -9.03 -8.95 6.01
N ALA A 98 -9.07 -9.15 4.69
CA ALA A 98 -9.64 -10.35 4.09
C ALA A 98 -8.82 -11.59 4.45
N SER A 99 -7.49 -11.51 4.36
CA SER A 99 -6.59 -12.61 4.69
C SER A 99 -6.66 -12.98 6.17
N VAL A 100 -6.62 -12.01 7.08
CA VAL A 100 -6.77 -12.24 8.53
C VAL A 100 -8.14 -12.85 8.87
N ARG A 101 -9.22 -12.37 8.23
CA ARG A 101 -10.55 -12.98 8.38
C ARG A 101 -10.60 -14.41 7.87
N ALA A 102 -9.94 -14.70 6.74
CA ALA A 102 -9.88 -16.05 6.18
C ALA A 102 -9.13 -16.99 7.13
N LEU A 103 -7.97 -16.56 7.63
CA LEU A 103 -7.16 -17.28 8.60
C LEU A 103 -7.95 -17.59 9.87
N ARG A 104 -8.62 -16.58 10.45
CA ARG A 104 -9.47 -16.76 11.63
C ARG A 104 -10.59 -17.79 11.40
N LYS A 105 -11.25 -17.74 10.22
CA LYS A 105 -12.28 -18.72 9.87
C LYS A 105 -11.70 -20.13 9.72
N HIS A 106 -10.49 -20.25 9.19
CA HIS A 106 -9.80 -21.53 9.07
C HIS A 106 -9.46 -22.09 10.44
N ALA A 107 -8.81 -21.31 11.30
CA ALA A 107 -8.47 -21.69 12.68
C ALA A 107 -9.70 -22.10 13.50
N GLN A 108 -10.84 -21.45 13.31
CA GLN A 108 -12.09 -21.85 13.97
C GLN A 108 -12.67 -23.18 13.47
N LYS A 109 -12.47 -23.49 12.19
CA LYS A 109 -13.03 -24.69 11.55
C LYS A 109 -12.16 -25.92 11.81
N ASP A 110 -10.85 -25.73 11.79
CA ASP A 110 -9.85 -26.79 11.89
C ASP A 110 -8.69 -26.35 12.81
N PRO A 111 -8.93 -26.28 14.13
CA PRO A 111 -7.96 -25.75 15.10
C PRO A 111 -6.79 -26.70 15.40
N ILE A 112 -6.91 -27.99 15.11
CA ILE A 112 -5.92 -29.02 15.49
C ILE A 112 -5.12 -29.49 14.28
N ASP A 113 -5.80 -29.88 13.19
CA ASP A 113 -5.14 -30.53 12.06
C ASP A 113 -4.72 -29.53 10.97
N GLY A 114 -5.36 -28.37 10.89
CA GLY A 114 -5.13 -27.36 9.85
C GLY A 114 -3.93 -26.44 10.06
N TRP A 115 -2.95 -26.81 10.88
CA TRP A 115 -1.84 -25.94 11.28
C TRP A 115 -0.87 -25.63 10.13
N GLU A 116 -0.70 -26.56 9.17
CA GLU A 116 0.14 -26.34 7.98
C GLU A 116 -0.44 -25.22 7.11
N GLU A 117 -1.72 -25.32 6.76
CA GLU A 117 -2.39 -24.28 5.97
C GLU A 117 -2.49 -22.95 6.74
N GLN A 118 -2.72 -22.98 8.06
CA GLN A 118 -2.68 -21.77 8.87
C GLN A 118 -1.31 -21.10 8.81
N SER A 119 -0.23 -21.89 8.85
CA SER A 119 1.15 -21.39 8.76
C SER A 119 1.42 -20.73 7.41
N GLU A 120 1.01 -21.36 6.30
CA GLU A 120 1.11 -20.76 4.96
C GLU A 120 0.34 -19.43 4.87
N MET A 121 -0.88 -19.39 5.41
CA MET A 121 -1.69 -18.16 5.44
C MET A 121 -1.04 -17.04 6.29
N MET A 122 -0.42 -17.41 7.41
CA MET A 122 0.31 -16.47 8.27
C MET A 122 1.57 -15.94 7.59
N GLU A 123 2.29 -16.79 6.85
CA GLU A 123 3.45 -16.38 6.04
C GLU A 123 3.05 -15.39 4.94
N ASP A 124 1.93 -15.64 4.26
CA ASP A 124 1.38 -14.75 3.24
C ASP A 124 1.01 -13.37 3.82
N ILE A 125 0.32 -13.36 4.97
CA ILE A 125 -0.06 -12.12 5.67
C ILE A 125 1.20 -11.37 6.11
N SER A 126 2.12 -12.06 6.77
CA SER A 126 3.36 -11.46 7.27
C SER A 126 4.20 -10.90 6.13
N SER A 127 4.32 -11.62 5.02
CA SER A 127 5.01 -11.16 3.81
C SER A 127 4.37 -9.90 3.22
N ALA A 128 3.03 -9.80 3.24
CA ALA A 128 2.33 -8.60 2.80
C ALA A 128 2.57 -7.43 3.75
N VAL A 129 2.55 -7.65 5.07
CA VAL A 129 2.88 -6.64 6.08
C VAL A 129 4.32 -6.16 5.90
N VAL A 130 5.30 -7.05 5.77
CA VAL A 130 6.72 -6.68 5.60
C VAL A 130 6.95 -5.78 4.39
N LYS A 131 6.35 -6.13 3.24
CA LYS A 131 6.41 -5.28 2.04
C LYS A 131 5.83 -3.90 2.31
N TRP A 132 4.68 -3.85 2.99
CA TRP A 132 4.02 -2.57 3.26
C TRP A 132 4.77 -1.73 4.30
N LEU A 133 5.38 -2.35 5.31
CA LEU A 133 6.25 -1.66 6.28
C LEU A 133 7.42 -0.96 5.60
N PHE A 134 8.04 -1.61 4.61
CA PHE A 134 9.09 -1.01 3.81
C PHE A 134 8.59 0.23 3.05
N GLU A 135 7.41 0.14 2.41
CA GLU A 135 6.80 1.26 1.67
C GLU A 135 6.42 2.42 2.59
N ILE A 136 5.85 2.13 3.77
CA ILE A 136 5.53 3.12 4.80
C ILE A 136 6.81 3.82 5.27
N TRP A 137 7.85 3.05 5.59
CA TRP A 137 9.13 3.60 6.02
C TRP A 137 9.72 4.55 4.97
N LYS A 138 9.70 4.11 3.71
CA LYS A 138 10.19 4.89 2.57
C LYS A 138 9.44 6.22 2.45
N LYS A 139 8.11 6.20 2.52
CA LYS A 139 7.29 7.43 2.50
C LYS A 139 7.62 8.36 3.67
N LEU A 140 7.81 7.82 4.87
CA LEU A 140 8.12 8.62 6.07
C LEU A 140 9.52 9.26 6.06
N ASN A 141 10.50 8.64 5.39
CA ASN A 141 11.90 9.03 5.50
C ASN A 141 12.53 9.55 4.21
N GLU A 142 11.99 9.22 3.04
CA GLU A 142 12.55 9.59 1.74
C GLU A 142 11.67 10.58 0.95
N GLU A 143 10.43 10.84 1.37
CA GLU A 143 9.52 11.79 0.70
C GLU A 143 9.35 13.10 1.48
N GLU A 144 9.29 14.24 0.77
CA GLU A 144 9.20 15.57 1.39
C GLU A 144 7.78 15.92 1.90
N ASP A 145 6.74 15.45 1.19
CA ASP A 145 5.33 15.77 1.46
C ASP A 145 4.55 14.51 1.88
N VAL A 146 4.92 13.94 3.03
CA VAL A 146 4.27 12.73 3.55
C VAL A 146 2.92 13.02 4.20
N ASP A 147 1.87 12.30 3.81
CA ASP A 147 0.61 12.28 4.54
C ASP A 147 0.75 11.42 5.81
N LEU A 148 1.15 12.07 6.90
CA LEU A 148 1.32 11.44 8.21
C LEU A 148 0.03 10.75 8.72
N GLY A 149 -1.15 11.28 8.37
CA GLY A 149 -2.42 10.69 8.79
C GLY A 149 -2.75 9.43 8.01
N LEU A 150 -2.37 9.36 6.74
CA LEU A 150 -2.44 8.13 5.95
C LEU A 150 -1.41 7.11 6.45
N SER A 151 -0.16 7.52 6.70
CA SER A 151 0.88 6.65 7.26
C SER A 151 0.45 6.03 8.60
N GLU A 152 -0.13 6.83 9.49
CA GLU A 152 -0.70 6.37 10.76
C GLU A 152 -1.75 5.27 10.53
N LYS A 153 -2.70 5.49 9.61
CA LYS A 153 -3.72 4.49 9.27
C LYS A 153 -3.13 3.22 8.65
N CYS A 154 -2.08 3.32 7.83
CA CYS A 154 -1.40 2.16 7.26
C CYS A 154 -0.74 1.33 8.38
N ILE A 155 -0.04 2.00 9.30
CA ILE A 155 0.61 1.36 10.44
C ILE A 155 -0.44 0.69 11.34
N ASP A 156 -1.58 1.35 11.64
CA ASP A 156 -2.68 0.75 12.38
C ASP A 156 -3.17 -0.56 11.75
N VAL A 157 -3.37 -0.58 10.42
CA VAL A 157 -3.83 -1.80 9.71
C VAL A 157 -2.80 -2.91 9.81
N CYS A 158 -1.50 -2.60 9.69
CA CYS A 158 -0.43 -3.59 9.88
C CYS A 158 -0.42 -4.14 11.31
N SER A 159 -0.57 -3.28 12.32
CA SER A 159 -0.69 -3.69 13.73
C SER A 159 -1.89 -4.59 13.96
N ASP A 160 -3.06 -4.24 13.43
CA ASP A 160 -4.29 -5.04 13.54
C ASP A 160 -4.12 -6.41 12.85
N ALA A 161 -3.40 -6.47 11.74
CA ALA A 161 -3.13 -7.72 11.03
C ALA A 161 -2.22 -8.64 11.86
N ILE A 162 -1.13 -8.12 12.42
CA ILE A 162 -0.23 -8.88 13.31
C ILE A 162 -0.98 -9.37 14.55
N SER A 163 -1.68 -8.46 15.24
CA SER A 163 -2.48 -8.82 16.43
C SER A 163 -3.55 -9.86 16.09
N GLY A 164 -4.15 -9.77 14.90
CA GLY A 164 -5.12 -10.74 14.41
C GLY A 164 -4.56 -12.15 14.19
N MET A 165 -3.26 -12.28 13.89
CA MET A 165 -2.55 -13.56 13.79
C MET A 165 -2.13 -14.08 15.17
N GLU A 166 -1.70 -13.20 16.08
CA GLU A 166 -1.29 -13.58 17.44
C GLU A 166 -2.45 -14.13 18.29
N HIS A 167 -3.68 -13.64 18.06
CA HIS A 167 -4.86 -13.97 18.86
C HIS A 167 -5.81 -14.95 18.17
N LEU A 168 -5.27 -15.92 17.42
CA LEU A 168 -6.10 -16.96 16.80
C LEU A 168 -6.63 -17.97 17.84
N PRO A 169 -7.84 -18.49 17.64
CA PRO A 169 -8.36 -19.58 18.47
C PRO A 169 -7.65 -20.90 18.11
N GLY A 170 -6.83 -21.43 19.03
CA GLY A 170 -6.09 -22.69 18.86
C GLY A 170 -4.85 -22.75 19.75
N GLU A 171 -4.24 -23.93 19.91
CA GLU A 171 -2.97 -24.10 20.67
C GLU A 171 -1.72 -23.75 19.84
N THR A 172 -1.87 -23.54 18.53
CA THR A 172 -0.80 -23.11 17.63
C THR A 172 -0.47 -21.64 17.86
N SER A 173 0.32 -21.39 18.89
CA SER A 173 0.85 -20.06 19.18
C SER A 173 1.69 -19.56 18.00
N PHE A 174 1.36 -18.37 17.51
CA PHE A 174 2.11 -17.62 16.49
C PHE A 174 3.59 -17.41 16.85
N CYS A 175 4.00 -17.66 18.09
CA CYS A 175 5.38 -17.51 18.56
C CYS A 175 6.44 -18.19 17.67
N ASP A 176 6.07 -19.21 16.89
CA ASP A 176 7.02 -19.94 16.03
C ASP A 176 7.24 -19.28 14.66
N ILE A 177 6.36 -18.36 14.22
CA ILE A 177 6.44 -17.70 12.90
C ILE A 177 6.57 -16.18 13.09
N ASP A 178 7.72 -15.72 13.56
CA ASP A 178 8.07 -14.29 13.56
C ASP A 178 9.14 -14.02 12.48
N PRO A 179 8.73 -13.69 11.24
CA PRO A 179 9.67 -13.59 10.13
C PRO A 179 10.65 -12.43 10.33
N SER A 180 11.88 -12.66 9.89
CA SER A 180 12.87 -11.59 9.89
C SER A 180 12.52 -10.54 8.82
N VAL A 181 12.53 -9.29 9.24
CA VAL A 181 12.33 -8.10 8.44
C VAL A 181 13.67 -7.43 8.23
N THR A 182 13.99 -7.10 6.98
CA THR A 182 15.15 -6.27 6.64
C THR A 182 14.66 -5.08 5.81
N ILE A 183 14.83 -3.87 6.34
CA ILE A 183 14.55 -2.63 5.62
C ILE A 183 15.89 -2.01 5.22
N THR A 184 16.01 -1.63 3.96
CA THR A 184 17.20 -0.94 3.43
C THR A 184 16.84 0.41 2.86
N ASP A 185 17.71 1.39 3.01
CA ASP A 185 17.54 2.68 2.36
C ASP A 185 17.78 2.61 0.85
N SER A 186 17.52 3.73 0.15
CA SER A 186 17.83 3.94 -1.27
C SER A 186 19.30 3.68 -1.65
N ASN A 187 20.24 3.71 -0.69
CA ASN A 187 21.65 3.37 -0.87
C ASN A 187 21.96 1.88 -0.57
N ARG A 188 20.93 1.04 -0.37
CA ARG A 188 21.02 -0.37 0.01
C ARG A 188 21.68 -0.62 1.37
N LYS A 189 21.75 0.39 2.23
CA LYS A 189 22.23 0.24 3.61
C LYS A 189 21.06 -0.25 4.47
N THR A 190 21.31 -1.28 5.27
CA THR A 190 20.33 -1.78 6.25
C THR A 190 20.05 -0.72 7.31
N VAL A 191 18.78 -0.35 7.46
CA VAL A 191 18.28 0.60 8.47
C VAL A 191 17.52 -0.07 9.60
N CYS A 192 16.96 -1.27 9.35
CA CYS A 192 16.38 -2.14 10.37
C CYS A 192 16.60 -3.60 9.94
N LYS A 193 16.99 -4.47 10.88
CA LYS A 193 17.06 -5.92 10.67
C LYS A 193 16.69 -6.64 11.96
N GLU A 194 15.42 -6.95 12.10
CA GLU A 194 14.83 -7.55 13.31
C GLU A 194 13.70 -8.51 12.93
N ASN A 195 12.95 -9.03 13.90
CA ASN A 195 11.73 -9.77 13.64
C ASN A 195 10.55 -8.80 13.30
N LEU A 196 9.41 -9.34 12.89
CA LEU A 196 8.26 -8.55 12.45
C LEU A 196 7.67 -7.75 13.60
N SER A 197 7.52 -8.37 14.75
CA SER A 197 6.98 -7.76 15.98
C SER A 197 7.78 -6.52 16.38
N TYR A 198 9.10 -6.63 16.45
CA TYR A 198 9.99 -5.50 16.76
C TYR A 198 9.98 -4.45 15.65
N SER A 199 10.00 -4.87 14.39
CA SER A 199 9.97 -3.96 13.24
C SER A 199 8.68 -3.13 13.21
N MET A 200 7.57 -3.68 13.71
CA MET A 200 6.31 -2.96 13.88
C MET A 200 6.42 -1.86 14.94
N VAL A 201 7.02 -2.14 16.09
CA VAL A 201 7.28 -1.12 17.13
C VAL A 201 8.25 -0.06 16.61
N TRP A 202 9.27 -0.49 15.85
CA TRP A 202 10.24 0.40 15.23
C TRP A 202 9.58 1.32 14.20
N ILE A 203 8.66 0.84 13.35
CA ILE A 203 7.97 1.72 12.40
C ILE A 203 7.06 2.72 13.12
N TRP A 204 6.39 2.28 14.18
CA TRP A 204 5.57 3.15 15.01
C TRP A 204 6.40 4.31 15.56
N ARG A 205 7.63 4.05 15.99
CA ARG A 205 8.56 5.09 16.47
C ARG A 205 8.94 6.11 15.41
N GLU A 206 9.09 5.72 14.14
CA GLU A 206 9.44 6.65 13.07
C GLU A 206 8.40 7.76 12.92
N LEU A 207 7.12 7.42 13.04
CA LEU A 207 6.01 8.33 12.79
C LEU A 207 6.02 9.62 13.65
N PRO A 208 6.03 9.59 15.00
CA PRO A 208 6.06 10.81 15.80
C PRO A 208 7.40 11.55 15.69
N VAL A 209 8.50 10.85 15.38
CA VAL A 209 9.81 11.47 15.19
C VAL A 209 9.83 12.28 13.89
N THR A 210 9.35 11.71 12.79
CA THR A 210 9.16 12.42 11.52
C THR A 210 8.21 13.59 11.68
N ALA A 211 7.04 13.38 12.29
CA ALA A 211 6.07 14.44 12.54
C ALA A 211 6.69 15.60 13.34
N ALA A 212 7.37 15.30 14.46
CA ALA A 212 7.99 16.34 15.27
C ALA A 212 9.18 17.04 14.58
N SER A 213 9.96 16.35 13.74
CA SER A 213 11.08 16.94 13.01
C SER A 213 10.60 17.95 11.96
N GLN A 214 9.44 17.66 11.35
CA GLN A 214 8.71 18.53 10.43
C GLN A 214 7.82 19.57 11.14
N LYS A 215 7.87 19.64 12.48
CA LYS A 215 7.06 20.55 13.32
C LYS A 215 5.54 20.31 13.24
N HIS A 216 5.12 19.11 12.86
CA HIS A 216 3.73 18.68 12.97
C HIS A 216 3.36 18.27 14.40
N PRO A 217 2.09 18.47 14.82
CA PRO A 217 1.62 17.99 16.12
C PRO A 217 1.67 16.46 16.24
N THR A 218 2.13 15.95 17.38
CA THR A 218 2.26 14.50 17.63
C THR A 218 1.17 13.92 18.52
N LYS A 219 0.25 14.74 19.04
CA LYS A 219 -0.72 14.32 20.05
C LYS A 219 -1.62 13.17 19.59
N SER A 220 -2.18 13.25 18.37
CA SER A 220 -3.03 12.20 17.81
C SER A 220 -2.26 10.89 17.63
N ILE A 221 -1.05 10.96 17.08
CA ILE A 221 -0.14 9.82 16.90
C ILE A 221 0.12 9.11 18.24
N LEU A 222 0.43 9.87 19.29
CA LEU A 222 0.66 9.33 20.63
C LEU A 222 -0.61 8.70 21.23
N GLU A 223 -1.80 9.25 20.95
CA GLU A 223 -3.07 8.63 21.36
C GLU A 223 -3.33 7.32 20.62
N SER A 224 -3.00 7.24 19.34
CA SER A 224 -3.11 5.99 18.55
C SER A 224 -2.17 4.91 19.07
N MET A 225 -0.91 5.27 19.38
CA MET A 225 0.02 4.35 20.05
C MET A 225 -0.49 3.82 21.40
N ARG A 226 -1.18 4.66 22.18
CA ARG A 226 -1.81 4.21 23.44
C ARG A 226 -2.94 3.22 23.18
N ARG A 227 -3.79 3.49 22.18
CA ARG A 227 -4.88 2.58 21.80
C ARG A 227 -4.36 1.24 21.28
N ALA A 228 -3.28 1.26 20.51
CA ALA A 228 -2.59 0.07 20.02
C ALA A 228 -1.78 -0.66 21.11
N GLY A 229 -1.59 -0.07 22.29
CA GLY A 229 -0.84 -0.68 23.39
C GLY A 229 0.69 -0.72 23.20
N VAL A 230 1.23 -0.06 22.17
CA VAL A 230 2.66 -0.11 21.80
C VAL A 230 3.49 1.05 22.37
N ILE A 231 2.86 2.01 23.05
CA ILE A 231 3.54 3.26 23.44
C ILE A 231 4.79 3.02 24.30
N ASP A 232 4.76 2.09 25.26
CA ASP A 232 5.92 1.87 26.13
C ASP A 232 7.11 1.28 25.37
N GLN A 233 6.84 0.33 24.48
CA GLN A 233 7.83 -0.32 23.61
C GLN A 233 8.44 0.72 22.65
N VAL A 234 7.60 1.53 21.99
CA VAL A 234 8.04 2.62 21.09
C VAL A 234 9.00 3.58 21.80
N PHE A 235 8.68 4.00 23.03
CA PHE A 235 9.55 4.90 23.79
C PHE A 235 10.81 4.19 24.32
N GLY A 236 10.76 2.87 24.50
CA GLY A 236 11.94 2.03 24.74
C GLY A 236 12.92 2.07 23.57
N LEU A 237 12.43 2.29 22.35
CA LEU A 237 13.23 2.42 21.13
C LEU A 237 13.74 3.83 20.83
N ILE A 238 13.53 4.79 21.74
CA ILE A 238 14.12 6.14 21.64
C ILE A 238 15.33 6.25 22.57
N ARG A 239 16.51 6.38 21.97
CA ARG A 239 17.81 6.43 22.66
C ARG A 239 17.85 7.49 23.77
N LYS A 240 18.43 7.14 24.92
CA LYS A 240 18.77 8.10 25.98
C LYS A 240 20.28 8.36 25.99
N GLY A 241 20.67 9.61 25.72
CA GLY A 241 22.07 10.01 25.74
C GLY A 241 22.93 9.22 24.74
N LYS A 242 23.96 8.52 25.25
CA LYS A 242 24.94 7.78 24.43
C LYS A 242 24.77 6.26 24.50
N GLU A 243 23.61 5.77 24.91
CA GLU A 243 23.30 4.33 24.95
C GLU A 243 23.48 3.70 23.56
N LYS A 244 24.01 2.47 23.53
CA LYS A 244 24.18 1.70 22.29
C LYS A 244 23.01 0.75 22.00
N LYS A 245 22.32 0.31 23.06
CA LYS A 245 21.22 -0.65 23.04
C LYS A 245 20.13 -0.19 24.01
N ASN A 246 18.89 -0.63 23.79
CA ASN A 246 17.77 -0.41 24.72
C ASN A 246 17.92 -1.30 25.97
N ALA A 247 16.92 -1.28 26.86
CA ALA A 247 16.90 -2.10 28.09
C ALA A 247 16.80 -3.62 27.82
N GLU A 248 16.30 -4.01 26.65
CA GLU A 248 16.09 -5.40 26.23
C GLU A 248 17.32 -5.95 25.47
N GLY A 249 18.30 -5.09 25.15
CA GLY A 249 19.52 -5.47 24.46
C GLY A 249 19.48 -5.27 22.94
N ASP A 250 18.42 -4.67 22.41
CA ASP A 250 18.22 -4.42 20.99
C ASP A 250 18.86 -3.13 20.53
N ALA A 251 19.20 -3.06 19.24
CA ALA A 251 19.75 -1.87 18.64
C ALA A 251 18.67 -0.82 18.40
N PHE A 252 19.01 0.46 18.60
CA PHE A 252 18.08 1.54 18.34
C PHE A 252 17.81 1.75 16.84
N TRP A 253 18.62 1.27 15.90
CA TRP A 253 18.31 1.43 14.46
C TRP A 253 17.88 2.86 14.08
N ASP A 254 18.62 3.87 14.56
CA ASP A 254 18.37 5.31 14.41
C ASP A 254 19.47 5.99 13.59
N GLY A 255 20.33 5.20 12.94
CA GLY A 255 21.48 5.68 12.18
C GLY A 255 21.12 6.38 10.87
N HIS A 256 19.89 6.20 10.37
CA HIS A 256 19.34 6.92 9.23
C HIS A 256 18.74 8.27 9.60
N TRP A 257 18.50 8.52 10.89
CA TRP A 257 17.93 9.79 11.34
C TRP A 257 18.86 10.97 11.08
N THR A 258 18.28 12.03 10.52
CA THR A 258 18.89 13.35 10.46
C THR A 258 19.06 13.94 11.86
N ASP A 259 19.87 14.99 12.00
CA ASP A 259 20.04 15.66 13.29
C ASP A 259 18.73 16.27 13.80
N ALA A 260 17.89 16.79 12.89
CA ALA A 260 16.56 17.27 13.22
C ALA A 260 15.66 16.15 13.78
N MET A 261 15.71 14.94 13.22
CA MET A 261 14.99 13.78 13.75
C MET A 261 15.51 13.35 15.12
N LYS A 262 16.83 13.34 15.35
CA LYS A 262 17.40 13.03 16.68
C LYS A 262 16.98 14.03 17.75
N GLU A 263 16.95 15.32 17.40
CA GLU A 263 16.44 16.36 18.29
C GLU A 263 14.93 16.18 18.56
N ALA A 264 14.15 15.91 17.50
CA ALA A 264 12.72 15.66 17.58
C ALA A 264 12.40 14.45 18.47
N ALA A 265 13.15 13.35 18.32
CA ALA A 265 13.01 12.15 19.14
C ALA A 265 13.22 12.47 20.64
N THR A 266 14.17 13.35 20.96
CA THR A 266 14.38 13.81 22.34
C THR A 266 13.16 14.58 22.87
N LYS A 267 12.55 15.45 22.04
CA LYS A 267 11.34 16.19 22.41
C LYS A 267 10.12 15.29 22.57
N VAL A 268 9.89 14.38 21.63
CA VAL A 268 8.82 13.36 21.68
C VAL A 268 8.93 12.56 22.99
N ARG A 269 10.15 12.13 23.34
CA ARG A 269 10.42 11.41 24.59
C ARG A 269 10.00 12.20 25.84
N LEU A 270 10.26 13.51 25.86
CA LEU A 270 9.92 14.39 26.99
C LEU A 270 8.42 14.67 27.08
N ALA A 271 7.73 14.72 25.93
CA ALA A 271 6.27 14.91 25.85
C ALA A 271 5.44 13.71 26.33
N ARG A 272 6.09 12.59 26.70
CA ARG A 272 5.43 11.45 27.37
C ARG A 272 4.90 11.80 28.75
N ARG A 273 5.54 12.76 29.42
CA ARG A 273 5.23 13.19 30.79
C ARG A 273 3.95 14.02 30.82
#